data_AF-A0A8W8IPF0-F1
#
_entry.id   AF-A0A8W8IPF0-F1
#
_cell.length_a   1.000
_cell.length_b   1.000
_cell.length_c   1.000
_cell.angle_alpha   90.00
_cell.angle_beta   90.00
_cell.angle_gamma   90.00
#
_symmetry.space_group_name_H-M   'P 1'
#
loop_
_entity.id
_entity.type
_entity.pdbx_description
1 polymer ?
#
loop_
_entity_poly.entity_id
_entity_poly.type
_entity_poly.pdbx_seq_one_letter_code
_entity_poly.pdbx_strand_id
1 'polypeptide(L)' 'MSKLSKEEIEEAKEVFELFDFWDGRDAEVDASKIGDVIRCVGLNPTLEIVRNTDLQEDLEGNVKYEEFIKKVMAGPYPD' A
#
# COMPACT_ATOMS: atom_id res chain seq x y z
N MET A 1 -6.20 -18.41 2.75
CA MET A 1 -5.03 -17.75 3.39
C MET A 1 -5.49 -16.38 3.87
N SER A 2 -5.05 -15.99 5.06
CA SER A 2 -5.72 -15.02 5.93
C SER A 2 -5.84 -13.62 5.35
N LYS A 3 -7.04 -13.04 5.54
CA LYS A 3 -7.31 -11.61 5.42
C LYS A 3 -6.32 -10.84 6.30
N LEU A 4 -5.75 -9.74 5.82
CA LEU A 4 -4.95 -8.85 6.67
C LEU A 4 -5.73 -8.49 7.94
N SER A 5 -5.05 -8.58 9.08
CA SER A 5 -5.66 -8.22 10.35
C SER A 5 -5.78 -6.69 10.44
N LYS A 6 -6.75 -6.21 11.21
CA LYS A 6 -6.93 -4.75 11.41
C LYS A 6 -5.69 -4.08 11.96
N GLU A 7 -4.92 -4.79 12.79
CA GLU A 7 -3.65 -4.32 13.36
C GLU A 7 -2.60 -4.11 12.28
N GLU A 8 -2.40 -5.07 11.38
CA GLU A 8 -1.42 -4.96 10.27
C GLU A 8 -1.78 -3.81 9.31
N ILE A 9 -3.07 -3.55 9.15
CA ILE A 9 -3.59 -2.43 8.37
C ILE A 9 -3.31 -1.09 9.05
N GLU A 10 -3.50 -1.01 10.36
CA GLU A 10 -3.27 0.20 11.15
C GLU A 10 -1.77 0.53 11.17
N GLU A 11 -0.92 -0.47 11.38
CA GLU A 11 0.54 -0.31 11.29
C GLU A 11 0.96 0.17 9.89
N ALA A 12 0.34 -0.35 8.82
CA ALA A 12 0.66 0.07 7.46
C ALA A 12 0.33 1.55 7.26
N LYS A 13 -0.82 1.96 7.80
CA LYS A 13 -1.28 3.35 7.80
C LYS A 13 -0.34 4.27 8.57
N GLU A 14 0.14 3.87 9.73
CA GLU A 14 1.11 4.66 10.50
C GLU A 14 2.45 4.81 9.77
N VAL A 15 2.97 3.73 9.18
CA VAL A 15 4.20 3.78 8.36
C VAL A 15 4.02 4.69 7.16
N PHE A 16 2.86 4.65 6.51
CA PHE A 16 2.57 5.52 5.40
C PHE A 16 2.42 6.99 5.80
N GLU A 17 1.66 7.29 6.86
CA GLU A 17 1.53 8.66 7.35
C GLU A 17 2.90 9.25 7.73
N LEU A 18 3.82 8.41 8.22
CA LEU A 18 5.20 8.80 8.43
C LEU A 18 5.92 9.10 7.10
N PHE A 19 5.81 8.25 6.09
CA PHE A 19 6.41 8.49 4.77
C PHE A 19 5.88 9.77 4.11
N ASP A 20 4.55 9.92 4.04
CA ASP A 20 3.86 11.10 3.50
C ASP A 20 4.23 12.39 4.26
N PHE A 21 4.42 12.28 5.59
CA PHE A 21 4.93 13.41 6.38
C PHE A 21 6.32 13.88 5.93
N TRP A 22 7.19 12.96 5.52
CA TRP A 22 8.53 13.29 5.02
C TRP A 22 8.54 13.70 3.55
N ASP A 23 7.55 13.28 2.75
CA ASP A 23 7.49 13.54 1.30
C ASP A 23 6.75 14.84 0.93
N GLY A 24 6.00 15.42 1.87
CA GLY A 24 5.37 16.74 1.68
C GLY A 24 3.87 16.79 1.94
N ARG A 25 3.26 15.67 2.38
CA ARG A 25 1.82 15.51 2.63
C ARG A 25 0.95 15.69 1.39
N ASP A 26 1.32 15.07 0.29
CA ASP A 26 0.49 15.00 -0.91
C ASP A 26 -0.49 13.81 -0.85
N ALA A 27 -0.36 12.93 0.14
CA ALA A 27 -1.10 11.67 0.28
C ALA A 27 -0.87 10.70 -0.89
N GLU A 28 0.27 10.86 -1.57
CA GLU A 28 0.69 10.03 -2.69
C GLU A 28 1.97 9.28 -2.33
N VAL A 29 2.24 8.19 -3.03
CA VAL A 29 3.49 7.45 -2.89
C VAL A 29 3.89 6.87 -4.23
N ASP A 30 5.17 6.92 -4.53
CA ASP A 30 5.72 6.27 -5.71
C ASP A 30 5.35 4.78 -5.74
N ALA A 31 4.77 4.33 -6.85
CA ALA A 31 4.30 2.96 -7.01
C ALA A 31 5.42 1.91 -6.79
N SER A 32 6.68 2.28 -7.06
CA SER A 32 7.84 1.42 -6.85
C SER A 32 8.17 1.28 -5.37
N LYS A 33 7.86 2.29 -4.53
CA LYS A 33 8.14 2.30 -3.09
C LYS A 33 7.09 1.58 -2.26
N ILE A 34 5.88 1.42 -2.79
CA ILE A 34 4.80 0.71 -2.10
C ILE A 34 5.19 -0.70 -1.64
N GLY A 35 5.94 -1.43 -2.47
CA GLY A 35 6.40 -2.78 -2.11
C GLY A 35 7.34 -2.78 -0.91
N ASP A 36 8.16 -1.74 -0.77
CA ASP A 36 9.04 -1.54 0.38
C ASP A 36 8.25 -1.06 1.60
N VAL A 37 7.29 -0.14 1.42
CA VAL A 37 6.41 0.33 2.50
C VAL A 37 5.68 -0.84 3.14
N ILE A 38 5.03 -1.72 2.36
CA ILE A 38 4.35 -2.88 2.95
C ILE A 38 5.34 -3.81 3.66
N ARG A 39 6.52 -4.06 3.09
CA ARG A 39 7.55 -4.88 3.75
C ARG A 39 8.01 -4.30 5.07
N CYS A 40 8.07 -2.97 5.20
CA CYS A 40 8.40 -2.29 6.45
C CYS A 40 7.34 -2.50 7.54
N VAL A 41 6.09 -2.75 7.17
CA VAL A 41 5.00 -3.07 8.11
C VAL A 41 5.05 -4.53 8.60
N GLY A 42 6.06 -5.30 8.20
CA GLY A 42 6.15 -6.73 8.53
C GLY A 42 5.22 -7.61 7.71
N LEU A 43 4.45 -7.01 6.80
CA LEU A 43 3.68 -7.70 5.80
C LEU A 43 4.60 -8.13 4.65
N ASN A 44 4.46 -9.37 4.21
CA ASN A 44 5.23 -9.90 3.08
C ASN A 44 4.29 -10.14 1.88
N PRO A 45 3.62 -9.11 1.34
CA PRO A 45 2.80 -9.29 0.17
C PRO A 45 3.71 -9.77 -0.95
N THR A 46 3.28 -10.81 -1.64
CA THR A 46 3.93 -11.16 -2.89
C THR A 46 3.78 -9.99 -3.87
N LEU A 47 4.78 -9.80 -4.73
CA LEU A 47 4.72 -8.84 -5.84
C LEU A 47 3.42 -8.97 -6.66
N GLU A 48 2.82 -10.15 -6.66
CA GLU A 48 1.53 -10.45 -7.26
C GLU A 48 0.35 -9.71 -6.61
N ILE A 49 0.32 -9.57 -5.28
CA ILE A 49 -0.73 -8.79 -4.60
C ILE A 49 -0.61 -7.32 -5.00
N VAL A 50 0.60 -6.75 -4.95
CA VAL A 50 0.83 -5.35 -5.34
C VAL A 50 0.49 -5.13 -6.82
N ARG A 51 0.81 -6.08 -7.71
CA ARG A 51 0.46 -6.01 -9.14
C ARG A 51 -1.03 -6.21 -9.43
N ASN A 52 -1.71 -7.08 -8.67
CA ASN A 52 -3.15 -7.31 -8.81
C ASN A 52 -3.99 -6.22 -8.11
N THR A 53 -3.35 -5.45 -7.23
CA THR A 53 -3.87 -4.19 -6.77
C THR A 53 -3.75 -3.27 -7.98
N ASP A 54 -4.80 -3.19 -8.79
CA ASP A 54 -4.87 -2.39 -10.01
C ASP A 54 -4.76 -0.89 -9.65
N LEU A 55 -3.56 -0.44 -9.31
CA LEU A 55 -3.30 0.89 -8.80
C LEU A 55 -3.21 1.85 -9.98
N GLN A 56 -3.92 2.95 -9.86
CA GLN A 56 -3.89 3.98 -10.87
C GLN A 56 -2.75 4.95 -10.55
N GLU A 57 -1.70 4.86 -11.35
CA GLU A 57 -0.55 5.76 -11.31
C GLU A 57 -0.93 7.10 -11.94
N ASP A 58 -0.54 8.21 -11.29
CA ASP A 58 -0.63 9.55 -11.85
C ASP A 58 0.52 9.80 -12.85
N LEU A 59 0.54 10.97 -13.48
CA LEU A 59 1.52 11.31 -14.52
C LEU A 59 2.98 11.26 -14.04
N GLU A 60 3.20 11.33 -12.74
CA GLU A 60 4.52 11.25 -12.08
C GLU A 60 4.89 9.84 -11.60
N GLY A 61 4.00 8.84 -11.76
CA GLY A 61 4.23 7.48 -11.26
C GLY A 61 3.85 7.28 -9.78
N ASN A 62 3.18 8.27 -9.19
CA ASN A 62 2.67 8.21 -7.83
C ASN A 62 1.28 7.59 -7.82
N VAL A 63 0.92 6.93 -6.72
CA VAL A 63 -0.43 6.38 -6.51
C VAL A 63 -1.00 6.88 -5.20
N LYS A 64 -2.32 6.95 -5.14
CA LYS A 64 -3.04 7.33 -3.92
C LYS A 64 -3.03 6.19 -2.92
N TYR A 65 -2.45 6.43 -1.77
CA TYR A 65 -2.32 5.42 -0.73
C TYR A 65 -3.66 4.95 -0.15
N GLU A 66 -4.64 5.84 0.00
CA GLU A 66 -5.97 5.44 0.48
C GLU A 66 -6.61 4.39 -0.44
N GLU A 67 -6.44 4.54 -1.75
CA GLU A 67 -6.94 3.58 -2.73
C GLU A 67 -6.14 2.28 -2.68
N PHE A 68 -4.82 2.39 -2.49
CA PHE A 68 -3.96 1.23 -2.27
C PHE A 68 -4.41 0.39 -1.09
N ILE A 69 -4.54 1.00 0.09
CA ILE A 69 -4.96 0.31 1.29
C ILE A 69 -6.35 -0.27 1.14
N LYS A 70 -7.30 0.45 0.54
CA LYS A 70 -8.63 -0.11 0.25
C LYS A 70 -8.55 -1.35 -0.62
N LYS A 71 -7.75 -1.35 -1.70
CA LYS A 71 -7.64 -2.50 -2.59
C LYS A 71 -6.87 -3.66 -1.96
N VAL A 72 -5.86 -3.38 -1.14
CA VAL A 72 -5.14 -4.40 -0.35
C VAL A 72 -6.04 -4.99 0.75
N MET A 73 -6.89 -4.18 1.40
CA MET A 73 -7.90 -4.62 2.38
C MET A 73 -9.05 -5.41 1.76
N ALA A 74 -9.55 -4.96 0.60
CA ALA A 74 -10.52 -5.70 -0.20
C ALA A 74 -9.91 -7.02 -0.68
N GLY A 75 -8.59 -6.98 -0.89
CA GLY A 75 -7.72 -8.07 -1.31
C GLY A 75 -7.89 -8.37 -2.79
N PRO A 76 -6.80 -8.45 -3.56
CA PRO A 76 -6.80 -9.24 -4.76
C PRO A 76 -6.70 -10.70 -4.33
N TYR A 77 -7.81 -11.29 -3.87
CA TYR A 77 -7.89 -12.74 -3.74
C TYR A 77 -8.35 -13.25 -5.11
N PRO A 78 -7.47 -13.74 -5.99
CA PRO A 78 -7.93 -14.73 -6.95
C PRO A 78 -8.57 -15.87 -6.13
N ASP A 79 -9.76 -16.32 -6.54
CA ASP A 79 -10.42 -17.51 -5.98
C ASP A 79 -9.45 -18.70 -5.84
#